data_AF-A0A6C0D3V9-F1
#
_entry.id   AF-A0A6C0D3V9-F1
#
_cell.length_a   1.000
_cell.length_b   1.000
_cell.length_c   1.000
_cell.angle_alpha   90.00
_cell.angle_beta   90.00
_cell.angle_gamma   90.00
#
_symmetry.space_group_name_H-M   'P 1'
#
loop_
_entity.id
_entity.type
_entity.pdbx_description
1 polymer ?
#
loop_
_entity_poly.entity_id
_entity_poly.type
_entity_poly.pdbx_seq_one_letter_code
_entity_poly.pdbx_strand_id
1 'polypeptide(L)'
;MNVQPHNVFIGILIAAGHWILFAGYSIIFILSNDISILIVITIHLFGILLLNLLFHDCPITLLEDKFLGTTMVDTYSGLITCDFTNDNSDENIKRCRSQTTLQVILIALLLVSLKVTLLLLKHVFHEFLESK
;
A
#
# COMPACT_ATOMS: atom_id res chain seq x y z
N MET A 1 -6.09 25.40 19.16
CA MET A 1 -5.78 25.27 17.72
C MET A 1 -7.10 25.41 16.96
N ASN A 2 -7.21 26.42 16.10
CA ASN A 2 -8.44 26.69 15.33
C ASN A 2 -8.40 25.83 14.07
N VAL A 3 -8.98 24.63 14.12
CA VAL A 3 -9.01 23.71 12.99
C VAL A 3 -10.04 24.22 11.98
N GLN A 4 -9.60 24.69 10.82
CA GLN A 4 -10.53 25.11 9.78
C GLN A 4 -11.33 23.88 9.28
N PRO A 5 -12.65 23.99 9.10
CA PRO A 5 -13.51 22.86 8.73
C PRO A 5 -13.13 22.23 7.38
N HIS A 6 -12.51 23.02 6.48
CA HIS A 6 -11.96 22.56 5.22
C HIS A 6 -10.85 21.49 5.39
N ASN A 7 -9.99 21.66 6.40
CA ASN A 7 -8.89 20.73 6.66
C ASN A 7 -9.38 19.40 7.23
N VAL A 8 -10.50 19.43 7.97
CA VAL A 8 -11.15 18.21 8.49
C VAL A 8 -11.72 17.38 7.34
N PHE A 9 -12.43 18.02 6.39
CA PHE A 9 -13.00 17.33 5.25
C PHE A 9 -11.92 16.71 4.35
N ILE A 10 -10.85 17.44 4.07
CA ILE A 10 -9.69 16.92 3.33
C ILE A 10 -9.04 15.76 4.09
N GLY A 11 -8.88 15.87 5.40
CA GLY A 11 -8.30 14.79 6.21
C GLY A 11 -9.09 13.50 6.14
N ILE A 12 -10.43 13.58 6.19
CA ILE A 12 -11.31 12.42 6.05
C ILE A 12 -11.16 11.77 4.66
N LEU A 13 -11.10 12.58 3.60
CA LEU A 13 -10.92 12.07 2.24
C LEU A 13 -9.58 11.35 2.07
N ILE A 14 -8.50 11.91 2.61
CA ILE A 14 -7.17 11.31 2.50
C ILE A 14 -7.09 10.01 3.30
N ALA A 15 -7.62 9.99 4.53
CA ALA A 15 -7.68 8.78 5.35
C ALA A 15 -8.55 7.68 4.70
N ALA A 16 -9.68 8.04 4.10
CA ALA A 16 -10.49 7.12 3.31
C ALA A 16 -9.71 6.57 2.11
N GLY A 17 -8.87 7.40 1.48
CA GLY A 17 -7.95 7.00 0.41
C GLY A 17 -7.00 5.89 0.84
N HIS A 18 -6.31 6.02 1.99
CA HIS A 18 -5.47 4.96 2.53
C HIS A 18 -6.24 3.67 2.80
N TRP A 19 -7.44 3.76 3.38
CA TRP A 19 -8.28 2.60 3.66
C TRP A 19 -8.72 1.89 2.38
N ILE A 20 -9.15 2.63 1.36
CA ILE A 20 -9.54 2.06 0.06
C ILE A 20 -8.32 1.41 -0.60
N LEU A 21 -7.16 2.05 -0.54
CA LEU A 21 -5.94 1.54 -1.14
C LEU A 21 -5.47 0.26 -0.44
N PHE A 22 -5.55 0.16 0.89
CA PHE A 22 -5.13 -1.04 1.60
C PHE A 22 -6.20 -2.13 1.69
N ALA A 23 -7.36 -1.82 2.25
CA ALA A 23 -8.42 -2.78 2.48
C ALA A 23 -9.17 -3.11 1.17
N GLY A 24 -9.38 -2.12 0.31
CA GLY A 24 -10.05 -2.32 -0.98
C GLY A 24 -9.26 -3.27 -1.88
N TYR A 25 -7.95 -3.06 -2.05
CA TYR A 25 -7.13 -4.01 -2.81
C TYR A 25 -7.08 -5.39 -2.19
N SER A 26 -7.07 -5.50 -0.86
CA SER A 26 -7.13 -6.80 -0.17
C SER A 26 -8.44 -7.54 -0.44
N ILE A 27 -9.58 -6.85 -0.41
CA ILE A 27 -10.90 -7.43 -0.70
C ILE A 27 -10.98 -7.89 -2.16
N ILE A 28 -10.58 -7.04 -3.10
CA ILE A 28 -10.60 -7.39 -4.53
C ILE A 28 -9.64 -8.55 -4.79
N PHE A 29 -8.46 -8.54 -4.18
CA PHE A 29 -7.50 -9.63 -4.25
C PHE A 29 -8.08 -10.95 -3.74
N ILE A 30 -8.81 -10.96 -2.62
CA ILE A 30 -9.40 -12.20 -2.07
C ILE A 30 -10.53 -12.72 -2.96
N LEU A 31 -11.45 -11.84 -3.35
CA LEU A 31 -12.70 -12.22 -4.03
C LEU A 31 -12.54 -12.43 -5.54
N SER A 32 -11.58 -11.77 -6.19
CA SER A 32 -11.41 -11.88 -7.64
C SER A 32 -10.64 -13.13 -8.04
N ASN A 33 -11.21 -13.92 -8.95
CA ASN A 33 -10.51 -15.00 -9.65
C ASN A 33 -10.19 -14.66 -11.11
N ASP A 34 -10.57 -13.46 -11.56
CA ASP A 34 -10.25 -12.99 -12.91
C ASP A 34 -8.80 -12.52 -12.95
N ILE A 35 -8.00 -13.17 -13.80
CA ILE A 35 -6.58 -12.87 -14.00
C ILE A 35 -6.40 -11.43 -14.48
N SER A 36 -7.31 -10.91 -15.30
CA SER A 36 -7.25 -9.54 -15.83
C SER A 36 -7.33 -8.51 -14.71
N ILE A 37 -8.23 -8.73 -13.74
CA ILE A 37 -8.38 -7.86 -12.56
C ILE A 37 -7.12 -7.92 -11.70
N LEU A 38 -6.56 -9.13 -11.50
CA LEU A 38 -5.33 -9.31 -10.73
C LEU A 38 -4.13 -8.60 -11.40
N ILE A 39 -4.00 -8.67 -12.73
CA ILE A 39 -2.97 -7.95 -13.48
C ILE A 39 -3.09 -6.43 -13.31
N VAL A 40 -4.32 -5.89 -13.40
CA VAL A 40 -4.55 -4.45 -13.21
C VAL A 40 -4.13 -4.01 -11.81
N ILE A 41 -4.45 -4.79 -10.78
CA ILE A 41 -4.02 -4.53 -9.40
C ILE A 41 -2.50 -4.58 -9.30
N THR A 42 -1.84 -5.57 -9.92
CA THR A 42 -0.37 -5.65 -9.94
C THR A 42 0.26 -4.40 -10.55
N ILE A 43 -0.22 -3.94 -11.71
CA ILE A 43 0.29 -2.73 -12.38
C ILE A 43 0.10 -1.52 -11.46
N HIS A 44 -1.05 -1.40 -10.81
CA HIS A 44 -1.33 -0.28 -9.92
C HIS A 44 -0.43 -0.28 -8.67
N LEU A 45 -0.23 -1.44 -8.03
CA LEU A 45 0.72 -1.61 -6.93
C LEU A 45 2.16 -1.29 -7.36
N PHE A 46 2.53 -1.65 -8.58
CA PHE A 46 3.84 -1.31 -9.15
C PHE A 46 4.00 0.21 -9.34
N GLY A 47 2.94 0.92 -9.74
CA GLY A 47 2.91 2.38 -9.79
C GLY A 47 3.12 3.01 -8.42
N ILE A 48 2.46 2.50 -7.38
CA ILE A 48 2.64 2.97 -6.00
C ILE A 48 4.06 2.69 -5.52
N LEU A 49 4.62 1.51 -5.84
CA LEU A 49 6.01 1.18 -5.53
C LEU A 49 7.00 2.16 -6.19
N LEU A 50 6.78 2.46 -7.48
CA LEU A 50 7.63 3.39 -8.23
C LEU A 50 7.58 4.80 -7.61
N LEU A 51 6.39 5.28 -7.23
CA LEU A 51 6.24 6.57 -6.55
C LEU A 51 6.94 6.55 -5.18
N ASN A 52 6.82 5.47 -4.42
CA ASN A 52 7.55 5.32 -3.15
C ASN A 52 9.07 5.30 -3.35
N LEU A 53 9.56 4.73 -4.46
CA LEU A 53 10.99 4.75 -4.80
C LEU A 53 11.48 6.15 -5.19
N LEU A 54 10.67 6.90 -5.95
CA LEU A 54 11.03 8.23 -6.46
C LEU A 54 10.93 9.32 -5.39
N PHE A 55 9.89 9.28 -4.57
CA PHE A 55 9.57 10.32 -3.60
C PHE A 55 9.91 9.94 -2.16
N HIS A 56 10.46 8.73 -1.96
CA HIS A 56 10.71 8.13 -0.64
C HIS A 56 9.46 8.04 0.24
N ASP A 57 8.27 8.17 -0.33
CA ASP A 57 7.01 8.13 0.40
C ASP A 57 5.85 7.67 -0.45
N CYS A 58 4.84 7.14 0.23
CA CYS A 58 3.59 6.80 -0.42
C CYS A 58 2.87 8.10 -0.89
N PRO A 59 2.27 8.13 -2.08
CA PRO A 59 1.69 9.36 -2.64
C PRO A 59 0.56 9.92 -1.78
N ILE A 60 -0.19 9.06 -1.06
CA ILE A 60 -1.23 9.50 -0.14
C ILE A 60 -0.62 10.12 1.12
N THR A 61 0.47 9.54 1.65
CA THR A 61 1.24 10.11 2.77
C THR A 61 1.83 11.48 2.41
N LEU A 62 2.25 11.67 1.14
CA LEU A 62 2.76 12.95 0.65
C LEU A 62 1.65 14.03 0.59
N LEU A 63 0.41 13.61 0.30
CA LEU A 63 -0.77 14.49 0.40
C LEU A 63 -1.13 14.79 1.86
N GLU A 64 -1.07 13.80 2.76
CA GLU A 64 -1.28 14.03 4.21
C GLU A 64 -0.30 15.06 4.77
N ASP A 65 1.00 14.92 4.47
CA ASP A 65 2.04 15.84 4.93
C ASP A 65 1.76 17.27 4.44
N LYS A 66 1.36 17.41 3.17
CA LYS A 66 1.08 18.71 2.56
C LYS A 66 -0.19 19.41 3.09
N PHE A 67 -1.25 18.65 3.38
CA PHE A 67 -2.56 19.23 3.72
C PHE A 67 -2.88 19.20 5.23
N LEU A 68 -2.30 18.27 5.98
CA LEU A 68 -2.58 18.05 7.39
C LEU A 68 -1.38 18.31 8.29
N GLY A 69 -0.16 18.30 7.74
CA GLY A 69 1.09 18.51 8.50
C GLY A 69 1.45 17.35 9.44
N THR A 70 0.69 16.25 9.39
CA THR A 70 0.90 15.01 10.13
C THR A 70 0.40 13.86 9.28
N THR A 71 1.07 12.70 9.29
CA THR A 71 0.65 11.55 8.50
C THR A 71 0.17 10.39 9.37
N MET A 72 -0.73 9.57 8.82
CA MET A 72 -1.21 8.37 9.49
C MET A 72 -0.07 7.37 9.75
N VAL A 73 0.94 7.38 8.88
CA VAL A 73 2.13 6.54 9.04
C VAL A 73 3.01 7.05 10.17
N ASP A 74 3.07 8.36 10.46
CA ASP A 74 3.81 8.88 11.63
C ASP A 74 3.18 8.37 12.94
N THR A 75 1.85 8.24 12.96
CA THR A 75 1.12 7.66 14.09
C THR A 75 1.40 6.16 14.24
N TYR A 76 1.58 5.45 13.12
CA TYR A 76 1.89 4.02 13.11
C TYR A 76 3.37 3.71 13.36
N SER A 77 4.29 4.56 12.90
CA SER A 77 5.73 4.45 13.19
C SER A 77 6.06 4.78 14.64
N GLY A 78 5.17 5.47 15.38
CA GLY A 78 5.27 5.56 16.84
C GLY A 78 5.01 4.22 17.55
N LEU A 79 4.30 3.29 16.91
CA LEU A 79 3.99 1.95 17.44
C LEU A 79 5.02 0.90 17.00
N ILE A 80 5.65 1.09 15.84
CA ILE A 80 6.78 0.28 15.37
C ILE A 80 8.04 0.97 15.84
N THR A 81 8.71 0.42 16.86
CA THR A 81 10.01 0.92 17.33
C THR A 81 11.05 0.86 16.20
N CYS A 82 11.14 1.92 15.39
CA CYS A 82 12.27 2.17 14.53
C CYS A 82 13.45 2.46 15.47
N ASP A 83 14.29 1.47 15.71
CA ASP A 83 15.46 1.56 16.59
C ASP A 83 16.59 2.36 15.91
N PHE A 84 16.30 3.62 15.58
CA PHE A 84 17.33 4.59 15.22
C PHE A 84 17.75 5.30 16.51
N THR A 85 18.60 4.61 17.24
CA THR A 85 19.30 5.12 18.42
C THR A 85 20.01 6.43 18.06
N ASN A 86 19.58 7.53 18.69
CA ASN A 86 20.25 8.83 18.83
C ASN A 86 20.09 9.94 17.78
N ASP A 87 19.18 9.88 16.81
CA ASP A 87 18.94 11.06 15.95
C ASP A 87 17.48 11.20 15.49
N ASN A 88 16.73 12.09 16.16
CA ASN A 88 15.35 12.48 15.85
C ASN A 88 15.27 13.45 14.65
N SER A 89 16.17 13.31 13.68
CA SER A 89 16.11 14.13 12.47
C SER A 89 14.91 13.70 11.61
N ASP A 90 14.18 14.66 11.05
CA ASP A 90 13.01 14.43 10.18
C ASP A 90 13.34 13.49 8.99
N GLU A 91 14.60 13.44 8.57
CA GLU A 91 15.07 12.53 7.52
C GLU A 91 15.03 11.05 7.95
N ASN A 92 15.37 10.73 9.21
CA ASN A 92 15.35 9.35 9.70
C ASN A 92 13.92 8.81 9.81
N ILE A 93 12.97 9.67 10.22
CA ILE A 93 11.55 9.33 10.30
C ILE A 93 11.00 9.04 8.90
N LYS A 94 11.28 9.92 7.92
CA LYS A 94 10.90 9.71 6.52
C LYS A 94 11.51 8.43 5.94
N ARG A 95 12.76 8.13 6.27
CA ARG A 95 13.43 6.90 5.83
C ARG A 95 12.79 5.65 6.43
N CYS A 96 12.43 5.65 7.72
CA CYS A 96 11.72 4.52 8.32
C CYS A 96 10.36 4.31 7.66
N ARG A 97 9.60 5.40 7.47
CA ARG A 97 8.30 5.41 6.78
C ARG A 97 8.37 4.83 5.37
N SER A 98 9.38 5.25 4.61
CA SER A 98 9.66 4.73 3.26
C SER A 98 9.91 3.22 3.25
N GLN A 99 10.75 2.75 4.18
CA GLN A 99 11.12 1.34 4.29
C GLN A 99 9.95 0.45 4.68
N THR A 100 9.14 0.87 5.66
CA THR A 100 7.93 0.14 6.05
C THR A 100 6.94 0.07 4.89
N THR A 101 6.72 1.19 4.19
CA THR A 101 5.84 1.23 3.01
C THR A 101 6.34 0.29 1.91
N LEU A 102 7.66 0.27 1.67
CA LEU A 102 8.27 -0.60 0.67
C LEU A 102 8.09 -2.09 1.02
N GLN A 103 8.33 -2.46 2.27
CA GLN A 103 8.14 -3.85 2.73
C GLN A 103 6.69 -4.31 2.54
N VAL A 104 5.72 -3.47 2.92
CA VAL A 104 4.30 -3.81 2.81
C VAL A 104 3.87 -3.96 1.35
N ILE A 105 4.30 -3.05 0.45
CA ILE A 105 3.99 -3.16 -0.98
C ILE A 105 4.64 -4.40 -1.59
N LEU A 106 5.87 -4.73 -1.20
CA LEU A 106 6.58 -5.90 -1.70
C LEU A 106 5.89 -7.21 -1.27
N ILE A 107 5.42 -7.28 -0.02
CA ILE A 107 4.61 -8.41 0.46
C ILE A 107 3.31 -8.51 -0.34
N ALA A 108 2.62 -7.39 -0.60
CA ALA A 108 1.40 -7.40 -1.40
C ALA A 108 1.65 -7.91 -2.83
N LEU A 109 2.73 -7.49 -3.48
CA LEU A 109 3.11 -7.96 -4.82
C LEU A 109 3.42 -9.46 -4.85
N LEU A 110 4.11 -9.99 -3.83
CA LEU A 110 4.37 -11.42 -3.71
C LEU A 110 3.07 -12.22 -3.56
N LEU A 111 2.12 -11.74 -2.76
CA LEU A 111 0.82 -12.38 -2.58
C LEU A 111 0.00 -12.41 -3.88
N VAL A 112 -0.01 -11.30 -4.63
CA VAL A 112 -0.70 -11.24 -5.92
C VAL A 112 -0.08 -12.23 -6.92
N SER A 113 1.25 -12.25 -7.00
CA SER A 113 1.99 -13.17 -7.89
C SER A 113 1.73 -14.64 -7.54
N LEU A 114 1.67 -14.96 -6.24
CA LEU A 114 1.33 -16.30 -5.77
C LEU A 114 -0.08 -16.71 -6.19
N LYS A 115 -1.08 -15.82 -6.02
CA LYS A 115 -2.46 -16.12 -6.41
C LYS A 115 -2.60 -16.34 -7.92
N VAL A 116 -1.97 -15.50 -8.75
CA VAL A 116 -1.97 -15.68 -10.20
C VAL A 116 -1.36 -17.04 -10.57
N THR A 117 -0.24 -17.41 -9.94
CA THR A 117 0.40 -18.72 -10.16
C THR A 117 -0.53 -19.87 -9.78
N LEU A 118 -1.24 -19.79 -8.65
CA LEU A 118 -2.21 -20.80 -8.22
C LEU A 118 -3.40 -20.92 -9.17
N LEU A 119 -3.91 -19.80 -9.69
CA LEU A 119 -5.02 -19.79 -10.66
C LEU A 119 -4.60 -20.41 -11.99
N LEU A 120 -3.41 -20.10 -12.49
CA LEU A 120 -2.86 -20.72 -13.70
C LEU A 120 -2.65 -22.21 -13.50
N LEU A 121 -2.09 -22.62 -12.36
CA LEU A 121 -1.93 -24.03 -12.01
C LEU A 121 -3.27 -24.77 -11.99
N LYS A 122 -4.29 -24.18 -11.34
CA LYS A 122 -5.65 -24.72 -11.33
C LYS A 122 -6.21 -24.90 -12.74
N HIS A 123 -5.98 -23.93 -13.64
CA HIS A 123 -6.45 -24.00 -15.02
C HIS A 123 -5.77 -25.15 -15.78
N VAL A 124 -4.45 -25.27 -15.69
CA VAL A 124 -3.68 -26.35 -16.33
C VAL A 124 -4.10 -27.72 -15.81
N PHE A 125 -4.29 -27.88 -14.50
CA PHE A 125 -4.76 -29.15 -13.93
C PHE A 125 -6.17 -29.52 -14.38
N HIS A 126 -7.06 -28.54 -14.52
CA HIS A 126 -8.42 -28.79 -14.99
C HIS A 126 -8.41 -29.26 -16.45
N GLU A 127 -7.68 -28.54 -17.32
CA GLU A 127 -7.53 -28.91 -18.73
C GLU A 127 -6.90 -30.31 -18.88
N PHE A 128 -5.90 -30.64 -18.05
CA PHE A 128 -5.29 -31.97 -18.05
C PHE A 128 -6.26 -33.09 -17.62
N LEU A 129 -7.15 -32.82 -16.65
CA LEU A 129 -8.15 -33.79 -16.19
C LEU A 129 -9.29 -33.96 -17.19
N GLU A 130 -9.69 -32.91 -17.90
CA GLU A 130 -10.75 -32.97 -18.93
C GLU A 130 -10.26 -33.57 -20.26
N SER A 131 -8.96 -33.51 -20.53
CA SER A 131 -8.31 -34.11 -21.71
C SER A 131 -8.20 -35.64 -21.63
N LYS A 132 -8.58 -36.26 -20.50
CA LYS A 132 -8.41 -37.69 -20.21
C LYS A 132 -9.74 -38.41 -20.06
#